data_AF-A0A9N8DWM3-F1
#
_entry.id   AF-A0A9N8DWM3-F1
#
_cell.length_a   1.000
_cell.length_b   1.000
_cell.length_c   1.000
_cell.angle_alpha   90.00
_cell.angle_beta   90.00
_cell.angle_gamma   90.00
#
_symmetry.space_group_name_H-M   'P 1'
#
loop_
_entity.id
_entity.type
_entity.pdbx_description
1 polymer ?
#
loop_
_entity_poly.entity_id
_entity_poly.type
_entity_poly.pdbx_seq_one_letter_code
_entity_poly.pdbx_strand_id
1 'polypeptide(L)'
;MEDTGFAAPYNDYASFIAYGTDGLLVDETLYTAEEERFRTALEDAIAEVDENLWTPAHDFYTDVGVIGLLQQNGWFVGPENTVMNNLDHDIQWAWLDWEWATSEVSLRFFPTAAYESLIVADPRGFEFLLQTYLQQNANTTSLRTGTRALSVAYDENIPSQGGKTYKARVHTNNGAQCTDYVAQRVISTVSAGVLNAGLIQFQPPLRFPAETHNPMKMAQYIKVTYQFENQFWDDIEFIRVLREAGQRGHCNHWQNMNYFMPGSNIIRCELMTEAFEELLQQGGQRNLPESTIDSLLDPLRLVYGADVVGTPIATYVNNVHTDVSFGFGAYSSWEIGYTFTQFGQFYGGIDSLTAYCEHNGCNSLQEWILHFSGSHTCFDQSETVHGAMFAGQRSANFVLSELGYNVDTDKSPCDVDWGWLAR
;
A
#
# COMPACT_ATOMS: atom_id res chain seq x y z
N MET A 1 -0.37 6.62 -23.34
CA MET A 1 1.01 6.28 -23.75
C MET A 1 0.89 5.46 -25.02
N GLU A 2 1.59 5.82 -26.09
CA GLU A 2 1.76 4.91 -27.25
C GLU A 2 2.34 3.57 -26.76
N ASP A 3 2.21 2.49 -27.54
CA ASP A 3 2.75 1.17 -27.21
C ASP A 3 4.25 1.27 -26.90
N THR A 4 4.59 1.31 -25.61
CA THR A 4 5.96 1.44 -25.12
C THR A 4 6.73 0.12 -25.22
N GLY A 5 6.09 -0.95 -25.71
CA GLY A 5 6.59 -2.31 -25.62
C GLY A 5 6.93 -2.71 -24.19
N PHE A 6 6.18 -2.20 -23.21
CA PHE A 6 6.46 -2.42 -21.79
C PHE A 6 5.95 -3.80 -21.38
N ALA A 7 6.86 -4.67 -20.95
CA ALA A 7 6.53 -6.05 -20.64
C ALA A 7 5.89 -6.18 -19.25
N ALA A 8 4.59 -6.46 -19.24
CA ALA A 8 3.81 -6.74 -18.03
C ALA A 8 2.94 -7.99 -18.24
N PRO A 9 3.52 -9.21 -18.22
CA PRO A 9 2.76 -10.44 -18.37
C PRO A 9 1.75 -10.66 -17.23
N TYR A 10 0.74 -11.49 -17.51
CA TYR A 10 -0.25 -11.93 -16.54
C TYR A 10 0.40 -12.80 -15.45
N ASN A 11 -0.05 -12.60 -14.22
CA ASN A 11 0.34 -13.30 -13.01
C ASN A 11 -0.75 -14.33 -12.68
N ASP A 12 -0.49 -15.61 -12.90
CA ASP A 12 -1.47 -16.67 -12.74
C ASP A 12 -1.44 -17.24 -11.32
N TYR A 13 -2.21 -16.63 -10.42
CA TYR A 13 -2.35 -17.09 -9.04
C TYR A 13 -2.94 -18.51 -8.90
N ALA A 14 -3.58 -19.05 -9.94
CA ALA A 14 -4.07 -20.42 -9.95
C ALA A 14 -2.99 -21.44 -10.34
N SER A 15 -1.85 -21.00 -10.86
CA SER A 15 -0.69 -21.84 -11.17
C SER A 15 0.15 -22.08 -9.91
N PHE A 16 -0.28 -23.02 -9.08
CA PHE A 16 0.43 -23.34 -7.84
C PHE A 16 0.49 -24.84 -7.51
N ILE A 17 1.50 -25.21 -6.72
CA ILE A 17 1.61 -26.48 -6.01
C ILE A 17 1.71 -26.20 -4.51
N ALA A 18 1.05 -27.01 -3.68
CA ALA A 18 1.02 -26.82 -2.23
C ALA A 18 1.57 -28.05 -1.48
N TYR A 19 2.38 -27.78 -0.46
CA TYR A 19 2.97 -28.78 0.43
C TYR A 19 2.57 -28.51 1.88
N GLY A 20 2.29 -29.57 2.63
CA GLY A 20 2.01 -29.51 4.06
C GLY A 20 3.26 -29.20 4.89
N THR A 21 3.06 -28.99 6.19
CA THR A 21 4.15 -28.81 7.17
C THR A 21 5.04 -30.04 7.32
N ASP A 22 4.66 -31.18 6.75
CA ASP A 22 5.42 -32.43 6.70
C ASP A 22 6.18 -32.61 5.36
N GLY A 23 6.07 -31.65 4.44
CA GLY A 23 6.68 -31.70 3.11
C GLY A 23 5.94 -32.58 2.11
N LEU A 24 4.78 -33.13 2.45
CA LEU A 24 3.95 -33.91 1.53
C LEU A 24 3.01 -32.99 0.74
N LEU A 25 2.61 -33.42 -0.46
CA LEU A 25 1.65 -32.68 -1.27
C LEU A 25 0.30 -32.56 -0.56
N VAL A 26 -0.26 -31.35 -0.59
CA VAL A 26 -1.65 -31.11 -0.20
C VAL A 26 -2.55 -31.54 -1.36
N ASP A 27 -3.64 -32.22 -1.05
CA ASP A 27 -4.64 -32.61 -2.05
C ASP A 27 -5.27 -31.35 -2.68
N GLU A 28 -5.18 -31.21 -4.00
CA GLU A 28 -5.68 -30.06 -4.74
C GLU A 28 -7.20 -29.87 -4.56
N THR A 29 -7.96 -30.97 -4.51
CA THR A 29 -9.42 -30.89 -4.32
C THR A 29 -9.76 -30.37 -2.92
N LEU A 30 -8.99 -30.75 -1.91
CA LEU A 30 -9.11 -30.19 -0.57
C LEU A 30 -8.76 -28.70 -0.55
N TYR A 31 -7.65 -28.29 -1.17
CA TYR A 31 -7.24 -26.89 -1.22
C TYR A 31 -8.32 -26.03 -1.85
N THR A 32 -8.80 -26.40 -3.05
CA THR A 32 -9.84 -25.68 -3.77
C THR A 32 -11.15 -25.60 -2.98
N ALA A 33 -11.54 -26.67 -2.27
CA ALA A 33 -12.75 -26.67 -1.47
C ALA A 33 -12.67 -25.71 -0.27
N GLU A 34 -11.52 -25.66 0.41
CA GLU A 34 -11.30 -24.72 1.53
C GLU A 34 -11.15 -23.28 1.04
N GLU A 35 -10.51 -23.07 -0.11
CA GLU A 35 -10.41 -21.74 -0.73
C GLU A 35 -11.80 -21.21 -1.11
N GLU A 36 -12.68 -22.05 -1.67
CA GLU A 36 -14.06 -21.64 -1.96
C GLU A 36 -14.86 -21.34 -0.69
N ARG A 37 -14.63 -22.08 0.40
CA ARG A 37 -15.21 -21.78 1.73
C ARG A 37 -14.75 -20.41 2.22
N PHE A 38 -13.46 -20.10 2.12
CA PHE A 38 -12.91 -18.79 2.46
C PHE A 38 -13.54 -17.69 1.62
N ARG A 39 -13.56 -17.85 0.30
CA ARG A 39 -14.11 -16.86 -0.63
C ARG A 39 -15.58 -16.58 -0.36
N THR A 40 -16.38 -17.62 -0.09
CA THR A 40 -17.79 -17.45 0.28
C THR A 40 -17.92 -16.58 1.54
N ALA A 41 -17.14 -16.87 2.58
CA ALA A 41 -17.14 -16.08 3.82
C ALA A 41 -16.67 -14.62 3.60
N LEU A 42 -15.67 -14.42 2.73
CA LEU A 42 -15.18 -13.09 2.38
C LEU A 42 -16.22 -12.30 1.56
N GLU A 43 -16.88 -12.94 0.60
CA GLU A 43 -17.96 -12.34 -0.20
C GLU A 43 -19.14 -11.93 0.70
N ASP A 44 -19.54 -12.78 1.65
CA ASP A 44 -20.58 -12.46 2.64
C ASP A 44 -20.15 -11.32 3.57
N ALA A 45 -18.89 -11.31 4.03
CA ALA A 45 -18.34 -10.24 4.85
C ALA A 45 -18.31 -8.89 4.10
N ILE A 46 -17.93 -8.89 2.82
CA ILE A 46 -17.95 -7.71 1.96
C ILE A 46 -19.40 -7.23 1.77
N ALA A 47 -20.34 -8.13 1.52
CA ALA A 47 -21.74 -7.77 1.35
C ALA A 47 -22.34 -7.15 2.63
N GLU A 48 -22.06 -7.71 3.80
CA GLU A 48 -22.47 -7.17 5.10
C GLU A 48 -21.93 -5.75 5.30
N VAL A 49 -20.66 -5.55 4.94
CA VAL A 49 -20.00 -4.25 5.01
C VAL A 49 -20.64 -3.26 4.03
N ASP A 50 -20.85 -3.65 2.77
CA ASP A 50 -21.47 -2.82 1.75
C ASP A 50 -22.91 -2.38 2.13
N GLU A 51 -23.70 -3.27 2.73
CA GLU A 51 -25.06 -2.93 3.18
C GLU A 51 -25.10 -1.87 4.29
N ASN A 52 -24.09 -1.84 5.16
CA ASN A 52 -24.10 -1.02 6.36
C ASN A 52 -23.22 0.24 6.28
N LEU A 53 -22.09 0.17 5.57
CA LEU A 53 -21.15 1.28 5.40
C LEU A 53 -21.67 2.35 4.48
N TRP A 54 -22.31 1.93 3.41
CA TRP A 54 -22.76 2.80 2.35
C TRP A 54 -24.15 3.35 2.66
N THR A 55 -24.30 3.86 3.89
CA THR A 55 -25.53 4.48 4.34
C THR A 55 -25.23 5.87 4.90
N PRO A 56 -26.22 6.78 4.95
CA PRO A 56 -26.07 8.07 5.65
C PRO A 56 -25.70 7.92 7.14
N ALA A 57 -25.72 6.70 7.69
CA ALA A 57 -25.36 6.39 9.07
C ALA A 57 -23.93 5.85 9.22
N HIS A 58 -23.06 5.97 8.20
CA HIS A 58 -21.69 5.43 8.20
C HIS A 58 -20.83 5.82 9.42
N ASP A 59 -21.09 7.00 10.00
CA ASP A 59 -20.40 7.49 11.20
C ASP A 59 -20.81 6.76 12.49
N PHE A 60 -21.94 6.07 12.47
CA PHE A 60 -22.46 5.28 13.58
C PHE A 60 -22.23 3.78 13.41
N TYR A 61 -21.82 3.34 12.22
CA TYR A 61 -21.45 1.94 12.00
C TYR A 61 -20.21 1.61 12.83
N THR A 62 -20.28 0.53 13.62
CA THR A 62 -19.11 0.05 14.37
C THR A 62 -18.23 -0.71 13.41
N ASP A 63 -17.03 -0.20 13.15
CA ASP A 63 -16.09 -0.88 12.27
C ASP A 63 -15.57 -2.16 12.93
N VAL A 64 -15.78 -3.28 12.27
CA VAL A 64 -15.25 -4.57 12.67
C VAL A 64 -14.13 -4.91 11.69
N GLY A 65 -12.99 -5.36 12.22
CA GLY A 65 -11.88 -5.82 11.39
C GLY A 65 -12.29 -7.01 10.53
N VAL A 66 -11.62 -7.16 9.38
CA VAL A 66 -11.89 -8.24 8.42
C VAL A 66 -11.90 -9.62 9.05
N ILE A 67 -10.99 -9.93 9.99
CA ILE A 67 -10.97 -11.25 10.62
C ILE A 67 -12.21 -11.47 11.48
N GLY A 68 -12.66 -10.42 12.18
CA GLY A 68 -13.89 -10.46 12.97
C GLY A 68 -15.13 -10.67 12.11
N LEU A 69 -15.17 -10.11 10.91
CA LEU A 69 -16.27 -10.29 9.96
C LEU A 69 -16.23 -11.68 9.30
N LEU A 70 -15.04 -12.17 8.94
CA LEU A 70 -14.85 -13.53 8.45
C LEU A 70 -15.35 -14.58 9.46
N GLN A 71 -15.04 -14.39 10.75
CA GLN A 71 -15.52 -15.27 11.81
C GLN A 71 -17.05 -15.27 11.94
N GLN A 72 -17.68 -14.11 11.77
CA GLN A 72 -19.15 -14.00 11.78
C GLN A 72 -19.78 -14.68 10.57
N ASN A 73 -19.07 -14.69 9.44
CA ASN A 73 -19.49 -15.28 8.17
C ASN A 73 -18.91 -16.69 7.94
N GLY A 74 -18.56 -17.40 9.02
CA GLY A 74 -18.27 -18.84 8.98
C GLY A 74 -16.82 -19.24 8.68
N TRP A 75 -15.90 -18.29 8.58
CA TRP A 75 -14.47 -18.54 8.49
C TRP A 75 -13.78 -18.40 9.85
N PHE A 76 -13.60 -19.53 10.53
CA PHE A 76 -12.88 -19.62 11.80
C PHE A 76 -11.63 -20.46 11.64
N VAL A 77 -10.46 -19.91 11.99
CA VAL A 77 -9.19 -20.62 12.00
C VAL A 77 -8.80 -20.95 13.43
N GLY A 78 -8.67 -22.25 13.75
CA GLY A 78 -8.28 -22.68 15.09
C GLY A 78 -6.80 -22.45 15.39
N PRO A 79 -6.41 -22.26 16.66
CA PRO A 79 -5.01 -22.00 17.04
C PRO A 79 -4.12 -23.27 17.05
N GLU A 80 -4.73 -24.45 16.87
CA GLU A 80 -4.05 -25.75 16.92
C GLU A 80 -3.28 -26.02 15.63
N ASN A 81 -2.08 -26.60 15.72
CA ASN A 81 -1.30 -27.01 14.54
C ASN A 81 -1.87 -28.29 13.91
N THR A 82 -2.98 -28.14 13.17
CA THR A 82 -3.59 -29.21 12.37
C THR A 82 -3.42 -28.91 10.89
N VAL A 83 -3.45 -29.95 10.03
CA VAL A 83 -3.39 -29.78 8.57
C VAL A 83 -4.44 -28.78 8.08
N MET A 84 -5.67 -28.85 8.61
CA MET A 84 -6.75 -27.95 8.24
C MET A 84 -6.49 -26.51 8.68
N ASN A 85 -6.07 -26.27 9.93
CA ASN A 85 -5.79 -24.91 10.38
C ASN A 85 -4.58 -24.30 9.66
N ASN A 86 -3.55 -25.09 9.37
CA ASN A 86 -2.39 -24.62 8.61
C ASN A 86 -2.76 -24.25 7.17
N LEU A 87 -3.67 -25.02 6.55
CA LEU A 87 -4.25 -24.71 5.24
C LEU A 87 -5.09 -23.43 5.29
N ASP A 88 -5.96 -23.29 6.28
CA ASP A 88 -6.77 -22.08 6.48
C ASP A 88 -5.89 -20.83 6.67
N HIS A 89 -4.82 -20.93 7.46
CA HIS A 89 -3.86 -19.83 7.64
C HIS A 89 -3.17 -19.42 6.33
N ASP A 90 -2.83 -20.39 5.48
CA ASP A 90 -2.23 -20.17 4.16
C ASP A 90 -3.19 -19.48 3.20
N ILE A 91 -4.43 -19.97 3.09
CA ILE A 91 -5.49 -19.37 2.28
C ILE A 91 -5.76 -17.94 2.74
N GLN A 92 -5.95 -17.73 4.05
CA GLN A 92 -6.18 -16.39 4.60
C GLN A 92 -5.00 -15.46 4.30
N TRP A 93 -3.75 -15.96 4.35
CA TRP A 93 -2.58 -15.15 4.01
C TRP A 93 -2.55 -14.80 2.51
N ALA A 94 -2.86 -15.76 1.64
CA ALA A 94 -2.86 -15.56 0.19
C ALA A 94 -3.88 -14.52 -0.25
N TRP A 95 -5.05 -14.50 0.39
CA TRP A 95 -6.15 -13.63 0.00
C TRP A 95 -6.19 -12.28 0.74
N LEU A 96 -5.67 -12.21 1.97
CA LEU A 96 -5.72 -11.00 2.79
C LEU A 96 -4.36 -10.36 2.93
N ASP A 97 -3.45 -11.03 3.65
CA ASP A 97 -2.17 -10.46 4.04
C ASP A 97 -1.34 -10.09 2.80
N TRP A 98 -1.38 -10.92 1.75
CA TRP A 98 -0.69 -10.64 0.50
C TRP A 98 -1.16 -9.31 -0.13
N GLU A 99 -2.47 -9.09 -0.18
CA GLU A 99 -3.04 -7.91 -0.84
C GLU A 99 -3.02 -6.66 0.06
N TRP A 100 -3.14 -6.83 1.38
CA TRP A 100 -3.26 -5.73 2.35
C TRP A 100 -2.00 -5.45 3.15
N ALA A 101 -0.98 -6.29 3.00
CA ALA A 101 0.28 -6.27 3.75
C ALA A 101 0.12 -6.38 5.27
N THR A 102 -1.07 -6.68 5.78
CA THR A 102 -1.37 -6.86 7.20
C THR A 102 -2.56 -7.79 7.36
N SER A 103 -2.58 -8.49 8.49
CA SER A 103 -3.56 -9.51 8.83
C SER A 103 -4.92 -8.96 9.24
N GLU A 104 -4.99 -7.70 9.67
CA GLU A 104 -6.19 -7.14 10.27
C GLU A 104 -6.38 -5.68 9.83
N VAL A 105 -7.42 -5.44 9.03
CA VAL A 105 -7.73 -4.14 8.44
C VAL A 105 -9.23 -3.89 8.43
N SER A 106 -9.59 -2.64 8.20
CA SER A 106 -10.96 -2.25 7.91
C SER A 106 -11.38 -2.71 6.50
N LEU A 107 -12.50 -3.42 6.38
CA LEU A 107 -13.12 -3.69 5.07
C LEU A 107 -13.79 -2.45 4.46
N ARG A 108 -13.82 -1.31 5.16
CA ARG A 108 -14.30 -0.03 4.62
C ARG A 108 -13.47 0.47 3.45
N PHE A 109 -12.26 -0.05 3.32
CA PHE A 109 -11.24 0.54 2.48
C PHE A 109 -10.36 -0.53 1.87
N PHE A 110 -10.85 -1.12 0.80
CA PHE A 110 -10.00 -1.68 -0.24
C PHE A 110 -10.86 -1.86 -1.49
N PRO A 111 -10.39 -1.48 -2.68
CA PRO A 111 -11.14 -1.75 -3.89
C PRO A 111 -11.28 -3.25 -4.09
N THR A 112 -12.50 -3.76 -3.99
CA THR A 112 -12.91 -5.11 -4.42
C THR A 112 -12.89 -5.29 -5.94
N ALA A 113 -12.33 -4.32 -6.66
CA ALA A 113 -12.26 -4.34 -8.10
C ALA A 113 -11.24 -5.39 -8.56
N ALA A 114 -11.74 -6.42 -9.24
CA ALA A 114 -10.92 -7.42 -9.92
C ALA A 114 -10.14 -6.75 -11.07
N TYR A 115 -8.89 -6.39 -10.80
CA TYR A 115 -7.95 -6.00 -11.85
C TYR A 115 -7.24 -7.21 -12.42
N GLU A 116 -6.83 -7.12 -13.68
CA GLU A 116 -5.88 -8.08 -14.23
C GLU A 116 -4.58 -7.99 -13.41
N SER A 117 -4.19 -9.09 -12.79
CA SER A 117 -2.96 -9.17 -12.03
C SER A 117 -1.78 -9.26 -13.00
N LEU A 118 -1.08 -8.15 -13.20
CA LEU A 118 0.09 -8.07 -14.07
C LEU A 118 1.35 -7.90 -13.22
N ILE A 119 2.43 -8.54 -13.65
CA ILE A 119 3.74 -8.36 -13.02
C ILE A 119 4.69 -7.61 -13.94
N VAL A 120 5.51 -6.74 -13.37
CA VAL A 120 6.50 -5.97 -14.13
C VAL A 120 7.70 -6.87 -14.43
N ALA A 121 7.75 -7.38 -15.65
CA ALA A 121 8.86 -8.22 -16.15
C ALA A 121 9.84 -7.44 -17.04
N ASP A 122 9.52 -6.18 -17.35
CA ASP A 122 10.38 -5.34 -18.18
C ASP A 122 11.74 -5.09 -17.51
N PRO A 123 12.87 -5.38 -18.18
CA PRO A 123 14.19 -5.19 -17.59
C PRO A 123 14.54 -3.72 -17.31
N ARG A 124 13.80 -2.76 -17.89
CA ARG A 124 13.92 -1.33 -17.57
C ARG A 124 13.25 -0.96 -16.24
N GLY A 125 12.44 -1.86 -15.68
CA GLY A 125 11.67 -1.66 -14.46
C GLY A 125 10.50 -0.69 -14.60
N PHE A 126 9.60 -0.67 -13.61
CA PHE A 126 8.43 0.22 -13.61
C PHE A 126 8.82 1.71 -13.58
N GLU A 127 10.02 2.04 -13.09
CA GLU A 127 10.56 3.39 -13.11
C GLU A 127 10.64 4.00 -14.51
N PHE A 128 10.79 3.16 -15.55
CA PHE A 128 10.83 3.62 -16.93
C PHE A 128 9.58 4.40 -17.32
N LEU A 129 8.40 3.96 -16.87
CA LEU A 129 7.13 4.63 -17.15
C LEU A 129 7.08 6.01 -16.48
N LEU A 130 7.51 6.10 -15.22
CA LEU A 130 7.53 7.35 -14.46
C LEU A 130 8.54 8.35 -15.03
N GLN A 131 9.74 7.88 -15.39
CA GLN A 131 10.76 8.73 -16.00
C GLN A 131 10.32 9.23 -17.38
N THR A 132 9.69 8.37 -18.18
CA THR A 132 9.13 8.75 -19.49
C THR A 132 8.03 9.79 -19.33
N TYR A 133 7.09 9.58 -18.39
CA TYR A 133 6.03 10.54 -18.10
C TYR A 133 6.59 11.89 -17.66
N LEU A 134 7.59 11.89 -16.77
CA LEU A 134 8.27 13.10 -16.30
C LEU A 134 8.94 13.86 -17.44
N GLN A 135 9.65 13.17 -18.34
CA GLN A 135 10.33 13.80 -19.48
C GLN A 135 9.35 14.45 -20.47
N GLN A 136 8.17 13.85 -20.65
CA GLN A 136 7.15 14.35 -21.58
C GLN A 136 6.34 15.52 -21.01
N ASN A 137 6.08 15.52 -19.70
CA ASN A 137 5.07 16.40 -19.10
C ASN A 137 5.65 17.44 -18.13
N ALA A 138 6.86 17.26 -17.61
CA ALA A 138 7.42 18.15 -16.61
C ALA A 138 8.56 19.00 -17.14
N ASN A 139 8.59 20.27 -16.72
CA ASN A 139 9.77 21.09 -16.86
C ASN A 139 10.80 20.68 -15.81
N THR A 140 11.80 19.91 -16.22
CA THR A 140 12.86 19.36 -15.34
C THR A 140 13.64 20.45 -14.59
N THR A 141 13.69 21.68 -15.10
CA THR A 141 14.32 22.83 -14.40
C THR A 141 13.54 23.29 -13.15
N SER A 142 12.28 22.85 -12.99
CA SER A 142 11.45 23.10 -11.81
C SER A 142 11.55 21.98 -10.78
N LEU A 143 12.14 20.83 -11.14
CA LEU A 143 12.34 19.70 -10.22
C LEU A 143 13.57 19.95 -9.33
N ARG A 144 13.44 19.60 -8.05
CA ARG A 144 14.50 19.74 -7.04
C ARG A 144 14.75 18.38 -6.39
N THR A 145 15.58 17.55 -7.02
CA THR A 145 16.00 16.25 -6.45
C THR A 145 16.99 16.46 -5.31
N GLY A 146 17.11 15.47 -4.42
CA GLY A 146 18.01 15.57 -3.24
C GLY A 146 17.63 16.70 -2.28
N THR A 147 16.37 17.15 -2.31
CA THR A 147 15.85 18.25 -1.49
C THR A 147 14.70 17.73 -0.64
N ARG A 148 14.83 17.85 0.69
CA ARG A 148 13.84 17.37 1.66
C ARG A 148 13.02 18.54 2.19
N ALA A 149 11.69 18.44 2.14
CA ALA A 149 10.81 19.36 2.86
C ALA A 149 10.90 19.11 4.37
N LEU A 150 11.03 20.19 5.14
CA LEU A 150 11.15 20.15 6.61
C LEU A 150 9.94 20.79 7.29
N SER A 151 9.40 21.85 6.70
CA SER A 151 8.16 22.46 7.20
C SER A 151 7.37 23.11 6.08
N VAL A 152 6.06 23.25 6.31
CA VAL A 152 5.12 23.95 5.45
C VAL A 152 4.35 24.94 6.32
N ALA A 153 4.63 26.23 6.14
CA ALA A 153 3.77 27.29 6.63
C ALA A 153 2.71 27.58 5.56
N TYR A 154 1.42 27.54 5.89
CA TYR A 154 0.30 27.67 4.94
C TYR A 154 -0.72 28.74 5.34
N ASP A 155 -0.35 29.64 6.25
CA ASP A 155 -1.12 30.83 6.63
C ASP A 155 -0.24 32.08 6.55
N GLU A 156 0.45 32.22 5.42
CA GLU A 156 1.38 33.32 5.18
C GLU A 156 0.70 34.44 4.38
N ASN A 157 1.27 35.64 4.47
CA ASN A 157 0.90 36.77 3.65
C ASN A 157 2.18 37.47 3.16
N ILE A 158 2.81 36.88 2.14
CA ILE A 158 4.10 37.33 1.61
C ILE A 158 3.87 38.10 0.31
N PRO A 159 4.01 39.43 0.28
CA PRO A 159 3.87 40.22 -0.94
C PRO A 159 5.02 39.96 -1.90
N SER A 160 4.71 39.87 -3.19
CA SER A 160 5.70 39.83 -4.27
C SER A 160 5.71 41.13 -5.08
N GLN A 161 6.82 41.42 -5.75
CA GLN A 161 6.98 42.63 -6.57
C GLN A 161 5.98 42.71 -7.75
N GLY A 162 5.29 41.61 -8.10
CA GLY A 162 4.29 41.55 -9.17
C GLY A 162 2.84 41.72 -8.69
N GLY A 163 2.61 42.13 -7.44
CA GLY A 163 1.26 42.28 -6.87
C GLY A 163 0.56 40.97 -6.49
N LYS A 164 1.25 39.83 -6.67
CA LYS A 164 0.79 38.54 -6.12
C LYS A 164 1.17 38.44 -4.65
N THR A 165 0.31 37.81 -3.87
CA THR A 165 0.59 37.43 -2.48
C THR A 165 0.76 35.91 -2.40
N TYR A 166 1.89 35.45 -1.87
CA TYR A 166 2.07 34.04 -1.55
C TYR A 166 1.48 33.75 -0.17
N LYS A 167 0.80 32.60 -0.09
CA LYS A 167 0.03 32.14 1.08
C LYS A 167 0.73 31.02 1.84
N ALA A 168 1.78 30.45 1.25
CA ALA A 168 2.55 29.40 1.85
C ALA A 168 4.06 29.58 1.66
N ARG A 169 4.82 29.00 2.59
CA ARG A 169 6.27 28.86 2.57
C ARG A 169 6.64 27.41 2.90
N VAL A 170 7.39 26.76 2.02
CA VAL A 170 7.96 25.43 2.23
C VAL A 170 9.44 25.58 2.53
N HIS A 171 9.85 25.21 3.74
CA HIS A 171 11.25 25.18 4.14
C HIS A 171 11.85 23.83 3.76
N THR A 172 12.98 23.85 3.07
CA THR A 172 13.63 22.65 2.56
C THR A 172 15.12 22.61 2.89
N ASN A 173 15.73 21.43 2.80
CA ASN A 173 17.17 21.24 2.95
C ASN A 173 17.69 20.23 1.91
N ASN A 174 18.78 20.55 1.23
CA ASN A 174 19.42 19.68 0.24
C ASN A 174 20.73 19.01 0.72
N GLY A 175 20.95 18.97 2.04
CA GLY A 175 22.16 18.47 2.68
C GLY A 175 23.28 19.51 2.80
N ALA A 176 23.27 20.58 2.00
CA ALA A 176 24.27 21.65 2.05
C ALA A 176 23.69 22.97 2.58
N GLN A 177 22.45 23.30 2.22
CA GLN A 177 21.81 24.55 2.59
C GLN A 177 20.30 24.37 2.76
N CYS A 178 19.72 25.24 3.59
CA CYS A 178 18.28 25.36 3.68
C CYS A 178 17.76 26.40 2.67
N THR A 179 16.57 26.18 2.13
CA THR A 179 15.94 27.08 1.14
C THR A 179 14.44 27.15 1.36
N ASP A 180 13.90 28.37 1.32
CA ASP A 180 12.47 28.63 1.38
C ASP A 180 11.89 28.79 -0.03
N TYR A 181 10.82 28.08 -0.30
CA TYR A 181 9.98 28.26 -1.49
C TYR A 181 8.65 28.86 -1.09
N VAL A 182 8.19 29.89 -1.79
CA VAL A 182 6.91 30.56 -1.52
C VAL A 182 5.92 30.30 -2.65
N ALA A 183 4.66 30.07 -2.30
CA ALA A 183 3.62 29.69 -3.25
C ALA A 183 2.24 30.21 -2.83
N GLN A 184 1.31 30.28 -3.78
CA GLN A 184 -0.10 30.61 -3.49
C GLN A 184 -0.88 29.41 -2.93
N ARG A 185 -0.46 28.20 -3.29
CA ARG A 185 -1.02 26.90 -2.89
C ARG A 185 0.11 25.87 -2.83
N VAL A 186 -0.05 24.83 -2.02
CA VAL A 186 0.88 23.70 -1.88
C VAL A 186 0.10 22.41 -2.11
N ILE A 187 0.61 21.53 -2.96
CA ILE A 187 0.15 20.13 -3.06
C ILE A 187 1.21 19.27 -2.37
N SER A 188 0.81 18.51 -1.36
CA SER A 188 1.67 17.61 -0.62
C SER A 188 1.34 16.17 -1.01
N THR A 189 2.28 15.52 -1.71
CA THR A 189 2.18 14.11 -2.13
C THR A 189 3.05 13.19 -1.26
N VAL A 190 3.39 13.62 -0.04
CA VAL A 190 4.21 12.82 0.87
C VAL A 190 3.40 11.61 1.36
N SER A 191 4.04 10.47 1.58
CA SER A 191 3.33 9.26 2.01
C SER A 191 2.64 9.45 3.37
N ALA A 192 1.61 8.65 3.64
CA ALA A 192 0.96 8.59 4.94
C ALA A 192 1.99 8.35 6.07
N GLY A 193 3.01 7.54 5.83
CA GLY A 193 4.11 7.30 6.77
C GLY A 193 4.92 8.56 7.12
N VAL A 194 5.18 9.44 6.15
CA VAL A 194 5.86 10.73 6.41
C VAL A 194 5.00 11.63 7.30
N LEU A 195 3.67 11.63 7.08
CA LEU A 195 2.72 12.37 7.93
C LEU A 195 2.66 11.78 9.35
N ASN A 196 2.49 10.45 9.46
CA ASN A 196 2.38 9.72 10.71
C ASN A 196 3.62 9.84 11.59
N ALA A 197 4.80 9.86 10.98
CA ALA A 197 6.07 10.00 11.69
C ALA A 197 6.42 11.47 12.01
N GLY A 198 5.56 12.44 11.70
CA GLY A 198 5.78 13.86 12.00
C GLY A 198 7.03 14.43 11.32
N LEU A 199 7.41 13.89 10.15
CA LEU A 199 8.68 14.20 9.49
C LEU A 199 8.71 15.58 8.80
N ILE A 200 7.54 16.23 8.71
CA ILE A 200 7.33 17.58 8.21
C ILE A 200 6.51 18.34 9.24
N GLN A 201 6.98 19.53 9.61
CA GLN A 201 6.25 20.41 10.52
C GLN A 201 5.26 21.29 9.76
N PHE A 202 4.00 21.32 10.18
CA PHE A 202 2.97 22.17 9.61
C PHE A 202 2.74 23.42 10.48
N GLN A 203 2.60 24.59 9.86
CA GLN A 203 2.36 25.88 10.53
C GLN A 203 1.23 26.66 9.83
N PRO A 204 0.08 26.88 10.48
CA PRO A 204 -0.30 26.38 11.81
C PRO A 204 -0.32 24.84 11.87
N PRO A 205 -0.33 24.22 13.07
CA PRO A 205 -0.53 22.77 13.18
C PRO A 205 -1.78 22.33 12.40
N LEU A 206 -1.77 21.09 11.92
CA LEU A 206 -2.95 20.51 11.26
C LEU A 206 -4.16 20.57 12.19
N ARG A 207 -5.33 20.95 11.65
CA ARG A 207 -6.59 21.03 12.39
C ARG A 207 -7.00 19.66 12.96
N PHE A 208 -6.79 18.63 12.16
CA PHE A 208 -7.00 17.23 12.46
C PHE A 208 -5.63 16.53 12.48
N PRO A 209 -5.04 16.29 13.66
CA PRO A 209 -3.68 15.76 13.78
C PRO A 209 -3.53 14.37 13.17
N ALA A 210 -2.37 14.09 12.55
CA ALA A 210 -2.12 12.81 11.90
C ALA A 210 -2.25 11.62 12.85
N GLU A 211 -1.82 11.79 14.10
CA GLU A 211 -1.81 10.72 15.11
C GLU A 211 -3.21 10.24 15.51
N THR A 212 -4.23 11.09 15.32
CA THR A 212 -5.61 10.83 15.78
C THR A 212 -6.63 10.82 14.66
N HIS A 213 -6.33 11.43 13.51
CA HIS A 213 -7.29 11.59 12.41
C HIS A 213 -6.79 11.03 11.08
N ASN A 214 -5.50 10.71 10.92
CA ASN A 214 -5.06 10.04 9.71
C ASN A 214 -5.56 8.57 9.76
N PRO A 215 -6.49 8.16 8.88
CA PRO A 215 -7.00 6.79 8.89
C PRO A 215 -5.99 5.79 8.33
N MET A 216 -4.89 6.25 7.73
CA MET A 216 -3.95 5.41 6.99
C MET A 216 -2.73 5.02 7.84
N LYS A 217 -2.47 3.72 7.97
CA LYS A 217 -1.27 3.17 8.64
C LYS A 217 -0.37 2.47 7.64
N MET A 218 0.93 2.72 7.75
CA MET A 218 1.91 2.10 6.85
C MET A 218 2.06 0.61 7.17
N ALA A 219 1.83 -0.22 6.18
CA ALA A 219 2.09 -1.65 6.21
C ALA A 219 3.52 -1.95 5.69
N GLN A 220 4.07 -3.08 6.12
CA GLN A 220 5.32 -3.63 5.59
C GLN A 220 5.01 -4.67 4.54
N TYR A 221 5.63 -4.51 3.37
CA TYR A 221 5.62 -5.49 2.29
C TYR A 221 7.08 -5.77 1.93
N ILE A 222 7.66 -6.78 2.55
CA ILE A 222 9.08 -7.12 2.39
C ILE A 222 9.19 -8.28 1.42
N LYS A 223 9.79 -8.01 0.26
CA LYS A 223 10.13 -8.98 -0.77
C LYS A 223 11.53 -9.49 -0.51
N VAL A 224 11.65 -10.80 -0.35
CA VAL A 224 12.92 -11.50 -0.19
C VAL A 224 13.17 -12.33 -1.45
N THR A 225 14.17 -11.94 -2.22
CA THR A 225 14.46 -12.52 -3.53
C THR A 225 15.78 -13.29 -3.46
N TYR A 226 15.79 -14.51 -3.97
CA TYR A 226 16.96 -15.39 -4.03
C TYR A 226 17.26 -15.77 -5.46
N GLN A 227 18.53 -15.70 -5.85
CA GLN A 227 19.02 -16.22 -7.13
C GLN A 227 19.90 -17.44 -6.89
N PHE A 228 19.75 -18.47 -7.72
CA PHE A 228 20.54 -19.70 -7.66
C PHE A 228 21.27 -19.95 -8.97
N GLU A 229 22.28 -20.83 -8.93
CA GLU A 229 22.98 -21.26 -10.16
C GLU A 229 22.03 -22.02 -11.10
N ASN A 230 21.16 -22.86 -10.54
CA ASN A 230 20.19 -23.68 -11.27
C ASN A 230 18.86 -23.69 -10.52
N GLN A 231 17.75 -23.72 -11.27
CA GLN A 231 16.42 -23.99 -10.72
C GLN A 231 16.39 -25.41 -10.12
N PHE A 232 15.88 -25.53 -8.89
CA PHE A 232 15.64 -26.82 -8.22
C PHE A 232 14.15 -27.12 -7.97
N TRP A 233 13.29 -26.14 -8.20
CA TRP A 233 11.85 -26.21 -7.96
C TRP A 233 11.08 -26.58 -9.23
N ASP A 234 9.82 -26.98 -9.08
CA ASP A 234 8.94 -27.31 -10.19
C ASP A 234 8.71 -26.12 -11.13
N ASP A 235 8.48 -26.40 -12.42
CA ASP A 235 8.16 -25.37 -13.42
C ASP A 235 6.71 -24.92 -13.29
N ILE A 236 6.40 -24.27 -12.17
CA ILE A 236 5.09 -23.73 -11.79
C ILE A 236 5.27 -22.31 -11.23
N GLU A 237 4.23 -21.46 -11.28
CA GLU A 237 4.37 -20.05 -10.90
C GLU A 237 4.54 -19.90 -9.38
N PHE A 238 3.74 -20.62 -8.60
CA PHE A 238 3.79 -20.56 -7.14
C PHE A 238 4.06 -21.92 -6.50
N ILE A 239 4.96 -21.92 -5.52
CA ILE A 239 5.15 -23.03 -4.59
C ILE A 239 4.68 -22.56 -3.22
N ARG A 240 3.67 -23.23 -2.68
CA ARG A 240 3.10 -22.95 -1.36
C ARG A 240 3.58 -24.02 -0.38
N VAL A 241 4.14 -23.60 0.75
CA VAL A 241 4.51 -24.51 1.84
C VAL A 241 3.79 -24.05 3.09
N LEU A 242 2.78 -24.82 3.49
CA LEU A 242 1.97 -24.54 4.66
C LEU A 242 2.85 -24.38 5.89
N ARG A 243 2.44 -23.47 6.77
CA ARG A 243 3.15 -23.16 8.02
C ARG A 243 2.27 -23.48 9.21
N GLU A 244 2.94 -23.77 10.33
CA GLU A 244 2.26 -23.87 11.61
C GLU A 244 1.57 -22.55 11.97
N ALA A 245 0.54 -22.60 12.80
CA ALA A 245 -0.30 -21.44 13.11
C ALA A 245 0.51 -20.22 13.59
N GLY A 246 1.58 -20.44 14.37
CA GLY A 246 2.49 -19.39 14.84
C GLY A 246 3.54 -18.90 13.83
N GLN A 247 3.50 -19.38 12.58
CA GLN A 247 4.47 -19.06 11.53
C GLN A 247 3.80 -18.60 10.23
N ARG A 248 2.52 -18.21 10.29
CA ARG A 248 1.80 -17.63 9.17
C ARG A 248 2.59 -16.45 8.58
N GLY A 249 2.76 -16.43 7.27
CA GLY A 249 3.46 -15.34 6.58
C GLY A 249 4.98 -15.35 6.68
N HIS A 250 5.60 -16.37 7.27
CA HIS A 250 7.07 -16.51 7.31
C HIS A 250 7.62 -17.08 5.98
N CYS A 251 7.26 -16.53 4.82
CA CYS A 251 7.56 -17.11 3.49
C CYS A 251 6.90 -18.48 3.25
N ASN A 252 5.57 -18.52 3.30
CA ASN A 252 4.76 -19.67 2.90
C ASN A 252 4.46 -19.72 1.40
N HIS A 253 4.50 -18.59 0.69
CA HIS A 253 4.34 -18.52 -0.76
C HIS A 253 5.63 -18.13 -1.46
N TRP A 254 5.98 -18.86 -2.50
CA TRP A 254 7.19 -18.66 -3.28
C TRP A 254 6.85 -18.49 -4.75
N GLN A 255 7.18 -17.34 -5.31
CA GLN A 255 6.96 -17.03 -6.71
C GLN A 255 8.21 -17.36 -7.54
N ASN A 256 8.03 -18.24 -8.53
CA ASN A 256 9.02 -18.61 -9.53
C ASN A 256 9.15 -17.51 -10.58
N MET A 257 10.27 -16.78 -10.57
CA MET A 257 10.47 -15.67 -11.48
C MET A 257 10.90 -16.10 -12.89
N ASN A 258 11.16 -17.39 -13.15
CA ASN A 258 11.48 -17.86 -14.50
C ASN A 258 10.31 -17.70 -15.48
N TYR A 259 9.06 -17.64 -14.99
CA TYR A 259 7.87 -17.34 -15.80
C TYR A 259 7.90 -15.93 -16.41
N PHE A 260 8.55 -15.00 -15.73
CA PHE A 260 8.59 -13.59 -16.11
C PHE A 260 9.95 -13.17 -16.67
N MET A 261 11.00 -13.81 -16.16
CA MET A 261 12.39 -13.60 -16.55
C MET A 261 13.03 -14.97 -16.83
N PRO A 262 12.82 -15.55 -18.04
CA PRO A 262 13.29 -16.88 -18.37
C PRO A 262 14.79 -17.08 -18.13
N GLY A 263 15.13 -18.15 -17.40
CA GLY A 263 16.52 -18.49 -17.06
C GLY A 263 17.15 -17.61 -15.98
N SER A 264 16.37 -16.80 -15.28
CA SER A 264 16.85 -15.99 -14.15
C SER A 264 17.32 -16.85 -12.96
N ASN A 265 16.70 -18.02 -12.78
CA ASN A 265 16.84 -18.89 -11.61
C ASN A 265 16.60 -18.11 -10.32
N ILE A 266 15.59 -17.24 -10.35
CA ILE A 266 15.16 -16.41 -9.23
C ILE A 266 13.86 -16.97 -8.66
N ILE A 267 13.80 -17.09 -7.34
CA ILE A 267 12.57 -17.35 -6.58
C ILE A 267 12.43 -16.28 -5.51
N ARG A 268 11.21 -15.87 -5.22
CA ARG A 268 10.92 -14.79 -4.27
C ARG A 268 9.83 -15.21 -3.29
N CYS A 269 9.94 -14.78 -2.05
CA CYS A 269 8.86 -14.83 -1.09
C CYS A 269 8.63 -13.45 -0.47
N GLU A 270 7.56 -13.35 0.31
CA GLU A 270 7.09 -12.12 0.90
C GLU A 270 6.89 -12.28 2.40
N LEU A 271 7.20 -11.22 3.14
CA LEU A 271 6.85 -11.03 4.53
C LEU A 271 5.98 -9.79 4.64
N MET A 272 4.79 -9.98 5.22
CA MET A 272 3.85 -8.92 5.54
C MET A 272 4.11 -8.38 6.95
N THR A 273 3.39 -7.35 7.36
CA THR A 273 3.65 -6.56 8.58
C THR A 273 3.94 -7.43 9.81
N GLU A 274 3.03 -8.33 10.17
CA GLU A 274 3.12 -9.11 11.41
C GLU A 274 4.28 -10.09 11.39
N ALA A 275 4.42 -10.86 10.30
CA ALA A 275 5.51 -11.82 10.14
C ALA A 275 6.88 -11.13 10.12
N PHE A 276 6.97 -10.00 9.43
CA PHE A 276 8.20 -9.22 9.37
C PHE A 276 8.58 -8.64 10.74
N GLU A 277 7.64 -8.04 11.45
CA GLU A 277 7.88 -7.45 12.76
C GLU A 277 8.27 -8.51 13.80
N GLU A 278 7.64 -9.68 13.77
CA GLU A 278 7.99 -10.81 14.64
C GLU A 278 9.47 -11.21 14.45
N LEU A 279 9.89 -11.44 13.20
CA LEU A 279 11.26 -11.81 12.87
C LEU A 279 12.26 -10.69 13.21
N LEU A 280 11.88 -9.43 13.02
CA LEU A 280 12.71 -8.28 13.36
C LEU A 280 12.92 -8.16 14.87
N GLN A 281 11.87 -8.36 15.66
CA GLN A 281 11.92 -8.32 17.13
C GLN A 281 12.78 -9.45 17.71
N GLN A 282 12.67 -10.67 17.17
CA GLN A 282 13.52 -11.80 17.55
C GLN A 282 15.01 -11.51 17.34
N GLY A 283 15.33 -10.73 16.29
CA GLY A 283 16.69 -10.29 15.99
C GLY A 283 17.18 -9.10 16.83
N GLY A 284 16.29 -8.30 17.40
CA GLY A 284 16.63 -7.07 18.14
C GLY A 284 17.35 -6.01 17.28
N GLN A 285 17.14 -6.05 15.96
CA GLN A 285 17.89 -5.27 14.97
C GLN A 285 16.97 -4.40 14.11
N ARG A 286 17.58 -3.45 13.37
CA ARG A 286 16.87 -2.59 12.41
C ARG A 286 16.59 -3.29 11.07
N ASN A 287 17.33 -4.35 10.76
CA ASN A 287 17.16 -5.19 9.59
C ASN A 287 17.14 -6.66 10.03
N LEU A 288 16.58 -7.53 9.20
CA LEU A 288 16.67 -8.97 9.42
C LEU A 288 18.13 -9.44 9.35
N PRO A 289 18.61 -10.25 10.32
CA PRO A 289 19.92 -10.89 10.23
C PRO A 289 20.04 -11.77 8.99
N GLU A 290 21.24 -11.88 8.41
CA GLU A 290 21.50 -12.80 7.28
C GLU A 290 21.10 -14.25 7.60
N SER A 291 21.29 -14.70 8.84
CA SER A 291 20.85 -16.03 9.28
C SER A 291 19.34 -16.21 9.24
N THR A 292 18.58 -15.16 9.57
CA THR A 292 17.11 -15.18 9.47
C THR A 292 16.69 -15.23 8.02
N ILE A 293 17.32 -14.42 7.16
CA ILE A 293 17.08 -14.41 5.71
C ILE A 293 17.42 -15.79 5.10
N ASP A 294 18.49 -16.45 5.53
CA ASP A 294 18.80 -17.81 5.06
C ASP A 294 17.77 -18.84 5.57
N SER A 295 17.35 -18.75 6.83
CA SER A 295 16.37 -19.67 7.42
C SER A 295 14.98 -19.57 6.78
N LEU A 296 14.66 -18.45 6.12
CA LEU A 296 13.44 -18.36 5.33
C LEU A 296 13.41 -19.38 4.19
N LEU A 297 14.54 -19.95 3.74
CA LEU A 297 14.58 -21.04 2.75
C LEU A 297 14.23 -22.42 3.33
N ASP A 298 14.09 -22.55 4.65
CA ASP A 298 13.81 -23.84 5.31
C ASP A 298 12.55 -24.56 4.81
N PRO A 299 11.43 -23.88 4.49
CA PRO A 299 10.28 -24.52 3.86
C PRO A 299 10.61 -25.17 2.52
N LEU A 300 11.48 -24.55 1.70
CA LEU A 300 11.94 -25.16 0.45
C LEU A 300 12.91 -26.31 0.71
N ARG A 301 13.78 -26.20 1.73
CA ARG A 301 14.68 -27.29 2.15
C ARG A 301 13.91 -28.52 2.63
N LEU A 302 12.76 -28.32 3.28
CA LEU A 302 11.86 -29.39 3.68
C LEU A 302 11.31 -30.15 2.47
N VAL A 303 10.85 -29.42 1.45
CA VAL A 303 10.19 -29.99 0.26
C VAL A 303 11.18 -30.60 -0.73
N TYR A 304 12.24 -29.87 -1.08
CA TYR A 304 13.18 -30.26 -2.14
C TYR A 304 14.45 -30.95 -1.61
N GLY A 305 14.66 -30.93 -0.29
CA GLY A 305 15.83 -31.49 0.37
C GLY A 305 16.93 -30.46 0.61
N ALA A 306 17.50 -30.49 1.83
CA ALA A 306 18.54 -29.54 2.25
C ALA A 306 19.84 -29.62 1.43
N ASP A 307 20.15 -30.78 0.84
CA ASP A 307 21.32 -30.95 -0.04
C ASP A 307 21.08 -30.36 -1.45
N VAL A 308 19.82 -30.14 -1.84
CA VAL A 308 19.42 -29.61 -3.14
C VAL A 308 19.27 -28.08 -3.08
N VAL A 309 18.64 -27.57 -2.03
CA VAL A 309 18.48 -26.13 -1.80
C VAL A 309 19.77 -25.56 -1.22
N GLY A 310 20.71 -25.29 -2.12
CA GLY A 310 22.04 -24.77 -1.79
C GLY A 310 22.03 -23.29 -1.37
N THR A 311 23.24 -22.71 -1.29
CA THR A 311 23.39 -21.28 -1.00
C THR A 311 23.02 -20.44 -2.23
N PRO A 312 22.17 -19.41 -2.08
CA PRO A 312 21.89 -18.45 -3.15
C PRO A 312 23.18 -17.74 -3.61
N ILE A 313 23.31 -17.50 -4.92
CA ILE A 313 24.41 -16.70 -5.48
C ILE A 313 24.17 -15.19 -5.31
N ALA A 314 22.91 -14.81 -5.11
CA ALA A 314 22.53 -13.45 -4.74
C ALA A 314 21.25 -13.47 -3.90
N THR A 315 21.12 -12.48 -3.02
CA THR A 315 19.92 -12.27 -2.20
C THR A 315 19.63 -10.78 -2.13
N TYR A 316 18.36 -10.41 -2.28
CA TYR A 316 17.89 -9.03 -2.18
C TYR A 316 16.68 -8.94 -1.26
N VAL A 317 16.70 -7.95 -0.38
CA VAL A 317 15.58 -7.60 0.51
C VAL A 317 15.35 -6.10 0.39
N ASN A 318 14.12 -5.67 0.08
CA ASN A 318 13.79 -4.25 0.09
C ASN A 318 13.79 -3.69 1.52
N ASN A 319 14.00 -2.39 1.64
CA ASN A 319 14.29 -1.72 2.92
C ASN A 319 13.23 -0.68 3.31
N VAL A 320 12.00 -0.84 2.83
CA VAL A 320 10.90 0.13 2.99
C VAL A 320 10.64 0.50 4.46
N HIS A 321 10.82 -0.46 5.38
CA HIS A 321 10.70 -0.27 6.83
C HIS A 321 11.72 0.70 7.44
N THR A 322 12.83 0.96 6.76
CA THR A 322 13.88 1.88 7.22
C THR A 322 13.98 3.17 6.44
N ASP A 323 13.31 3.25 5.28
CA ASP A 323 13.45 4.39 4.38
C ASP A 323 12.63 5.59 4.86
N VAL A 324 13.34 6.55 5.43
CA VAL A 324 12.78 7.82 5.91
C VAL A 324 12.19 8.68 4.80
N SER A 325 12.60 8.45 3.55
CA SER A 325 12.09 9.18 2.38
C SER A 325 10.67 8.75 2.02
N PHE A 326 10.33 7.49 2.32
CA PHE A 326 9.03 6.89 2.02
C PHE A 326 8.16 6.67 3.26
N GLY A 327 8.64 7.05 4.45
CA GLY A 327 7.84 7.03 5.67
C GLY A 327 7.76 5.67 6.35
N PHE A 328 8.80 4.84 6.21
CA PHE A 328 8.98 3.59 6.96
C PHE A 328 7.94 2.48 6.67
N GLY A 329 7.47 2.36 5.42
CA GLY A 329 6.63 1.25 4.98
C GLY A 329 6.42 1.24 3.48
N ALA A 330 5.71 0.22 2.96
CA ALA A 330 5.47 0.04 1.54
C ALA A 330 4.31 0.92 1.05
N TYR A 331 3.11 0.64 1.57
CA TYR A 331 1.88 1.37 1.31
C TYR A 331 1.03 1.37 2.59
N SER A 332 -0.08 2.11 2.61
CA SER A 332 -0.93 2.21 3.80
C SER A 332 -2.29 1.52 3.72
N SER A 333 -2.71 0.92 4.82
CA SER A 333 -4.04 0.33 4.98
C SER A 333 -4.88 1.17 5.93
N TRP A 334 -6.19 1.12 5.78
CA TRP A 334 -7.11 1.87 6.63
C TRP A 334 -7.25 1.20 8.01
N GLU A 335 -7.00 1.97 9.05
CA GLU A 335 -7.09 1.53 10.43
C GLU A 335 -8.56 1.33 10.85
N ILE A 336 -8.81 0.23 11.55
CA ILE A 336 -10.13 -0.11 12.05
C ILE A 336 -10.65 0.99 12.97
N GLY A 337 -11.91 1.37 12.78
CA GLY A 337 -12.64 2.31 13.63
C GLY A 337 -12.64 3.75 13.12
N TYR A 338 -11.99 4.02 12.00
CA TYR A 338 -12.05 5.33 11.34
C TYR A 338 -13.26 5.44 10.40
N THR A 339 -13.88 6.61 10.41
CA THR A 339 -15.05 6.93 9.58
C THR A 339 -14.67 7.64 8.27
N PHE A 340 -15.57 7.60 7.28
CA PHE A 340 -15.39 8.39 6.05
C PHE A 340 -15.33 9.89 6.34
N THR A 341 -16.09 10.39 7.33
CA THR A 341 -15.99 11.78 7.79
C THR A 341 -14.57 12.09 8.27
N GLN A 342 -13.95 11.23 9.07
CA GLN A 342 -12.57 11.45 9.53
C GLN A 342 -11.57 11.44 8.38
N PHE A 343 -11.75 10.57 7.38
CA PHE A 343 -10.94 10.61 6.15
C PHE A 343 -11.09 11.94 5.42
N GLY A 344 -12.33 12.39 5.20
CA GLY A 344 -12.62 13.69 4.58
C GLY A 344 -12.11 14.88 5.40
N GLN A 345 -12.11 14.80 6.73
CA GLN A 345 -11.55 15.82 7.61
C GLN A 345 -10.03 15.86 7.52
N PHE A 346 -9.40 14.70 7.36
CA PHE A 346 -7.95 14.64 7.27
C PHE A 346 -7.42 15.09 5.89
N TYR A 347 -8.01 14.61 4.79
CA TYR A 347 -7.50 14.87 3.43
C TYR A 347 -8.21 16.00 2.69
N GLY A 348 -9.47 16.29 3.01
CA GLY A 348 -10.31 17.27 2.31
C GLY A 348 -10.79 16.80 0.94
N GLY A 349 -11.58 17.65 0.26
CA GLY A 349 -12.00 17.43 -1.12
C GLY A 349 -13.22 16.52 -1.31
N ILE A 350 -13.99 16.28 -0.26
CA ILE A 350 -15.23 15.50 -0.29
C ILE A 350 -16.35 16.31 0.36
N ASP A 351 -16.93 17.24 -0.41
CA ASP A 351 -17.92 18.21 0.08
C ASP A 351 -19.19 17.58 0.69
N SER A 352 -19.52 16.34 0.30
CA SER A 352 -20.65 15.60 0.87
C SER A 352 -20.39 15.08 2.30
N LEU A 353 -19.12 14.93 2.69
CA LEU A 353 -18.71 14.43 4.01
C LEU A 353 -18.20 15.55 4.92
N THR A 354 -17.48 16.51 4.36
CA THR A 354 -16.90 17.62 5.11
C THR A 354 -17.20 18.94 4.45
N ALA A 355 -17.68 19.90 5.24
CA ALA A 355 -17.87 21.26 4.76
C ALA A 355 -16.52 21.88 4.33
N TYR A 356 -16.57 22.84 3.41
CA TYR A 356 -15.39 23.57 2.96
C TYR A 356 -14.61 24.15 4.16
N CYS A 357 -13.31 23.86 4.22
CA CYS A 357 -12.43 24.21 5.34
C CYS A 357 -12.77 23.59 6.71
N GLU A 358 -13.63 22.57 6.75
CA GLU A 358 -13.74 21.59 7.84
C GLU A 358 -12.81 20.39 7.58
N HIS A 359 -11.60 20.67 7.10
CA HIS A 359 -10.54 19.70 6.88
C HIS A 359 -9.17 20.35 7.10
N ASN A 360 -8.09 19.57 7.00
CA ASN A 360 -6.74 20.11 7.09
C ASN A 360 -6.39 21.04 5.91
N GLY A 361 -5.46 21.96 6.16
CA GLY A 361 -4.79 22.76 5.12
C GLY A 361 -5.46 24.08 4.76
N CYS A 362 -6.55 24.47 5.43
CA CYS A 362 -7.11 25.82 5.31
C CYS A 362 -6.42 26.83 6.22
N ASN A 363 -6.25 28.05 5.72
CA ASN A 363 -5.66 29.16 6.47
C ASN A 363 -6.69 29.93 7.32
N SER A 364 -6.24 30.95 8.06
CA SER A 364 -7.10 31.79 8.91
C SER A 364 -8.19 32.56 8.16
N LEU A 365 -8.06 32.71 6.84
CA LEU A 365 -9.02 33.39 5.97
C LEU A 365 -10.00 32.43 5.28
N GLN A 366 -10.02 31.15 5.68
CA GLN A 366 -10.84 30.11 5.05
C GLN A 366 -10.51 29.93 3.57
N GLU A 367 -9.22 29.97 3.21
CA GLU A 367 -8.73 29.57 1.90
C GLU A 367 -8.05 28.20 2.04
N TRP A 368 -8.34 27.24 1.16
CA TRP A 368 -7.62 25.95 1.15
C TRP A 368 -6.23 26.14 0.53
N ILE A 369 -5.18 26.12 1.35
CA ILE A 369 -3.80 26.42 0.93
C ILE A 369 -2.94 25.17 0.76
N LEU A 370 -3.10 24.18 1.63
CA LEU A 370 -2.37 22.90 1.59
C LEU A 370 -3.31 21.77 1.22
N HIS A 371 -3.13 21.20 0.03
CA HIS A 371 -3.88 20.04 -0.46
C HIS A 371 -3.05 18.78 -0.26
N PHE A 372 -3.61 17.77 0.42
CA PHE A 372 -3.00 16.45 0.46
C PHE A 372 -3.38 15.65 -0.79
N SER A 373 -2.43 14.87 -1.29
CA SER A 373 -2.54 14.10 -2.52
C SER A 373 -1.66 12.85 -2.46
N GLY A 374 -1.76 11.97 -3.44
CA GLY A 374 -1.05 10.70 -3.48
C GLY A 374 -2.00 9.51 -3.30
N SER A 375 -1.44 8.29 -3.38
CA SER A 375 -2.20 7.03 -3.39
C SER A 375 -3.20 6.92 -2.25
N HIS A 376 -2.76 7.22 -1.03
CA HIS A 376 -3.52 7.22 0.22
C HIS A 376 -4.68 8.24 0.28
N THR A 377 -4.83 9.11 -0.71
CA THR A 377 -5.94 10.09 -0.79
C THR A 377 -6.98 9.71 -1.85
N CYS A 378 -6.72 8.64 -2.61
CA CYS A 378 -7.57 8.17 -3.69
C CYS A 378 -8.37 6.98 -3.17
N PHE A 379 -9.64 7.16 -2.83
CA PHE A 379 -10.38 6.14 -2.12
C PHE A 379 -10.55 4.84 -2.95
N ASP A 380 -11.09 4.95 -4.17
CA ASP A 380 -11.40 3.78 -5.02
C ASP A 380 -10.19 3.07 -5.58
N GLN A 381 -9.03 3.70 -5.51
CA GLN A 381 -7.79 3.20 -6.09
C GLN A 381 -6.64 3.35 -5.11
N SER A 382 -6.93 3.28 -3.82
CA SER A 382 -5.93 3.59 -2.80
C SER A 382 -4.73 2.67 -2.90
N GLU A 383 -3.57 3.23 -2.55
CA GLU A 383 -2.29 2.52 -2.58
C GLU A 383 -1.84 1.94 -3.92
N THR A 384 -2.55 2.26 -5.00
CA THR A 384 -2.13 1.94 -6.35
C THR A 384 -1.38 3.09 -7.01
N VAL A 385 -0.59 2.78 -8.03
CA VAL A 385 0.10 3.78 -8.86
C VAL A 385 -0.91 4.64 -9.60
N HIS A 386 -1.95 4.05 -10.19
CA HIS A 386 -2.97 4.81 -10.91
C HIS A 386 -3.81 5.66 -9.96
N GLY A 387 -4.08 5.20 -8.74
CA GLY A 387 -4.70 6.03 -7.71
C GLY A 387 -3.85 7.24 -7.33
N ALA A 388 -2.53 7.09 -7.19
CA ALA A 388 -1.64 8.22 -6.98
C ALA A 388 -1.70 9.24 -8.13
N MET A 389 -1.77 8.75 -9.38
CA MET A 389 -1.90 9.59 -10.57
C MET A 389 -3.23 10.36 -10.59
N PHE A 390 -4.35 9.66 -10.33
CA PHE A 390 -5.68 10.26 -10.27
C PHE A 390 -5.79 11.29 -9.13
N ALA A 391 -5.20 11.02 -7.97
CA ALA A 391 -5.21 11.94 -6.83
C ALA A 391 -4.40 13.21 -7.13
N GLY A 392 -3.28 13.05 -7.86
CA GLY A 392 -2.50 14.16 -8.37
C GLY A 392 -3.32 15.05 -9.32
N GLN A 393 -4.04 14.45 -10.26
CA GLN A 393 -4.92 15.16 -11.19
C GLN A 393 -6.06 15.89 -10.45
N ARG A 394 -6.72 15.22 -9.50
CA ARG A 394 -7.76 15.84 -8.64
C ARG A 394 -7.24 17.08 -7.93
N SER A 395 -6.10 16.94 -7.26
CA SER A 395 -5.51 18.02 -6.47
C SER A 395 -5.06 19.20 -7.33
N ALA A 396 -4.54 18.91 -8.53
CA ALA A 396 -4.21 19.94 -9.51
C ALA A 396 -5.47 20.71 -9.96
N ASN A 397 -6.58 20.02 -10.23
CA ASN A 397 -7.84 20.67 -10.60
C ASN A 397 -8.41 21.52 -9.47
N PHE A 398 -8.39 21.04 -8.22
CA PHE A 398 -8.80 21.85 -7.06
C PHE A 398 -7.96 23.13 -6.95
N VAL A 399 -6.63 23.01 -7.00
CA VAL A 399 -5.73 24.18 -6.95
C VAL A 399 -5.98 25.15 -8.11
N LEU A 400 -6.19 24.66 -9.33
CA LEU A 400 -6.46 25.52 -10.48
C LEU A 400 -7.81 26.22 -10.35
N SER A 401 -8.86 25.53 -9.92
CA SER A 401 -10.19 26.10 -9.66
C SER A 401 -10.12 27.21 -8.60
N GLU A 402 -9.44 26.94 -7.48
CA GLU A 402 -9.18 27.88 -6.39
C GLU A 402 -8.39 29.14 -6.82
N LEU A 403 -7.54 29.01 -7.84
CA LEU A 403 -6.81 30.12 -8.44
C LEU A 403 -7.61 30.85 -9.54
N GLY A 404 -8.87 30.47 -9.76
CA GLY A 404 -9.79 31.11 -10.71
C GLY A 404 -9.68 30.61 -12.14
N TYR A 405 -9.03 29.47 -12.38
CA TYR A 405 -9.01 28.83 -13.69
C TYR A 405 -10.30 28.02 -13.91
N ASN A 406 -10.82 28.04 -15.13
CA ASN A 406 -11.98 27.23 -15.50
C ASN A 406 -11.53 25.78 -15.77
N VAL A 407 -11.62 24.94 -14.75
CA VAL A 407 -11.30 23.50 -14.81
C VAL A 407 -12.44 22.70 -14.22
N ASP A 408 -12.55 21.45 -14.65
CA ASP A 408 -13.56 20.51 -14.18
C ASP A 408 -13.02 19.75 -12.96
N THR A 409 -13.66 19.95 -11.82
CA THR A 409 -13.30 19.31 -10.54
C THR A 409 -13.93 17.93 -10.36
N ASP A 410 -14.90 17.56 -11.20
CA ASP A 410 -15.76 16.39 -11.00
C ASP A 410 -15.26 15.15 -11.76
N LYS A 411 -14.10 15.24 -12.41
CA LYS A 411 -13.58 14.25 -13.38
C LYS A 411 -12.46 13.33 -12.88
N SER A 412 -12.24 13.23 -11.58
CA SER A 412 -11.22 12.31 -11.07
C SER A 412 -11.78 10.92 -10.77
N PRO A 413 -11.19 9.82 -11.27
CA PRO A 413 -11.55 8.46 -10.86
C PRO A 413 -11.17 8.09 -9.42
N CYS A 414 -10.72 9.05 -8.60
CA CYS A 414 -10.31 8.78 -7.22
C CYS A 414 -11.43 8.67 -6.22
N ASP A 415 -12.56 9.29 -6.53
CA ASP A 415 -13.67 9.44 -5.63
C ASP A 415 -14.91 9.03 -6.40
N VAL A 416 -15.60 7.99 -5.94
CA VAL A 416 -17.00 7.75 -6.30
C VAL A 416 -17.75 9.08 -6.15
N ASP A 417 -18.83 9.27 -6.90
CA ASP A 417 -19.80 10.33 -6.58
C ASP A 417 -20.36 10.08 -5.17
N TRP A 418 -19.68 10.60 -4.14
CA TRP A 418 -20.07 10.50 -2.73
C TRP A 418 -21.42 11.19 -2.44
N GLY A 419 -22.05 11.80 -3.44
CA GLY A 419 -23.38 12.38 -3.37
C GLY A 419 -24.50 11.38 -3.09
N TRP A 420 -24.22 10.07 -3.13
CA TRP A 420 -25.17 9.04 -2.66
C TRP A 420 -25.09 8.79 -1.14
N LEU A 421 -23.94 9.02 -0.48
CA LEU A 421 -23.85 8.96 1.01
C LEU A 421 -24.65 10.09 1.68
N ALA A 422 -24.82 11.21 0.99
CA ALA A 422 -25.54 12.38 1.48
C ALA A 422 -27.07 12.33 1.27
N ARG A 423 -27.63 11.25 0.73
CA ARG A 423 -29.07 11.14 0.37
C ARG A 423 -29.92 10.37 1.35
#